data_AF-A0A1U7NB00-F1
#
_entry.id   AF-A0A1U7NB00-F1
#
_cell.length_a   1.000
_cell.length_b   1.000
_cell.length_c   1.000
_cell.angle_alpha   90.00
_cell.angle_beta   90.00
_cell.angle_gamma   90.00
#
_symmetry.space_group_name_H-M   'P 1'
#
loop_
_entity.id
_entity.type
_entity.pdbx_description
1 polymer ?
#
loop_
_entity_poly.entity_id
_entity_poly.type
_entity_poly.pdbx_seq_one_letter_code
_entity_poly.pdbx_strand_id
1 'polypeptide(L)'
;MYTLTNTLEKSAPQVQQLDNGLLQGVLEGFIDGVLILNTQGELVHTNETARVFCEQLTPNSKHLKVVPQEIWRVCQALKDSDEFYPHQSVIIDSEITTSNSITFRIRARWLNLRISEQPYILVTLEDQRQSIHSIALAEVHKYGLTAREAEVWLLRRVNYSYKEIATELFVTLNTVKKHMKNIRAKQQMAMMMEEMAA
;
A
#
# COMPACT_ATOMS: atom_id res chain seq x y z
N MET A 1 -35.80 -58.96 -8.44
CA MET A 1 -35.93 -57.92 -9.50
C MET A 1 -36.88 -56.88 -8.93
N TYR A 2 -36.55 -55.61 -8.71
CA TYR A 2 -35.73 -54.68 -9.48
C TYR A 2 -34.92 -53.75 -8.55
N THR A 3 -33.70 -53.46 -8.95
CA THR A 3 -32.84 -52.40 -8.41
C THR A 3 -33.14 -51.11 -9.16
N LEU A 4 -33.36 -50.00 -8.46
CA LEU A 4 -33.32 -48.66 -9.07
C LEU A 4 -32.40 -47.78 -8.22
N THR A 5 -31.20 -47.60 -8.74
CA THR A 5 -30.33 -46.47 -8.46
C THR A 5 -31.02 -45.18 -8.90
N ASN A 6 -30.98 -44.13 -8.09
CA ASN A 6 -30.94 -42.80 -8.67
C ASN A 6 -29.99 -41.89 -7.90
N THR A 7 -29.20 -41.20 -8.71
CA THR A 7 -28.03 -40.39 -8.40
C THR A 7 -28.41 -38.92 -8.61
N LEU A 8 -27.68 -38.01 -7.97
CA LEU A 8 -27.64 -36.54 -8.21
C LEU A 8 -28.79 -35.79 -7.51
N GLU A 9 -28.55 -34.69 -6.77
CA GLU A 9 -27.79 -33.52 -7.20
C GLU A 9 -26.86 -32.94 -6.11
N LYS A 10 -25.59 -32.73 -6.51
CA LYS A 10 -24.66 -31.79 -5.88
C LYS A 10 -25.07 -30.36 -6.26
N SER A 11 -25.64 -29.62 -5.32
CA SER A 11 -25.74 -28.16 -5.38
C SER A 11 -24.58 -27.52 -4.59
N ALA A 12 -23.40 -27.40 -5.22
CA ALA A 12 -22.24 -26.73 -4.61
C ALA A 12 -21.37 -25.87 -5.58
N PRO A 13 -21.92 -24.98 -6.44
CA PRO A 13 -21.09 -23.97 -7.10
C PRO A 13 -21.29 -22.52 -6.61
N GLN A 14 -22.34 -22.20 -5.85
CA GLN A 14 -22.68 -20.79 -5.55
C GLN A 14 -21.92 -20.17 -4.37
N VAL A 15 -21.56 -20.96 -3.35
CA VAL A 15 -20.89 -20.43 -2.14
C VAL A 15 -19.39 -20.14 -2.40
N GLN A 16 -18.70 -20.98 -3.17
CA GLN A 16 -17.27 -20.78 -3.50
C GLN A 16 -17.02 -19.57 -4.42
N GLN A 17 -17.98 -19.21 -5.27
CA GLN A 17 -17.87 -18.04 -6.15
C GLN A 17 -18.04 -16.72 -5.39
N LEU A 18 -18.89 -16.69 -4.36
CA LEU A 18 -19.12 -15.50 -3.53
C LEU A 18 -17.87 -15.18 -2.69
N ASP A 19 -17.22 -16.20 -2.14
CA ASP A 19 -15.97 -16.06 -1.37
C ASP A 19 -14.83 -15.53 -2.25
N ASN A 20 -14.71 -16.03 -3.49
CA ASN A 20 -13.70 -15.55 -4.44
C ASN A 20 -13.98 -14.10 -4.88
N GLY A 21 -15.25 -13.75 -5.13
CA GLY A 21 -15.65 -12.39 -5.51
C GLY A 21 -15.44 -11.36 -4.41
N LEU A 22 -15.74 -11.72 -3.15
CA LEU A 22 -15.51 -10.85 -2.00
C LEU A 22 -14.02 -10.66 -1.72
N LEU A 23 -13.22 -11.73 -1.74
CA LEU A 23 -11.77 -11.64 -1.58
C LEU A 23 -11.12 -10.80 -2.67
N GLN A 24 -11.54 -10.99 -3.93
CA GLN A 24 -11.08 -10.14 -5.02
C GLN A 24 -11.48 -8.68 -4.81
N GLY A 25 -12.73 -8.40 -4.41
CA GLY A 25 -13.18 -7.05 -4.09
C GLY A 25 -12.38 -6.40 -2.96
N VAL A 26 -12.00 -7.17 -1.93
CA VAL A 26 -11.13 -6.69 -0.85
C VAL A 26 -9.73 -6.37 -1.36
N LEU A 27 -9.12 -7.25 -2.16
CA LEU A 27 -7.76 -7.05 -2.71
C LEU A 27 -7.69 -5.87 -3.70
N GLU A 28 -8.73 -5.69 -4.53
CA GLU A 28 -8.85 -4.57 -5.46
C GLU A 28 -9.20 -3.25 -4.74
N GLY A 29 -9.79 -3.31 -3.55
CA GLY A 29 -10.11 -2.13 -2.73
C GLY A 29 -8.92 -1.49 -2.02
N PHE A 30 -7.73 -2.12 -2.06
CA PHE A 30 -6.53 -1.54 -1.45
C PHE A 30 -6.03 -0.32 -2.24
N ILE A 31 -5.75 0.76 -1.50
CA ILE A 31 -5.10 1.97 -2.04
C ILE A 31 -3.69 1.64 -2.53
N ASP A 32 -2.99 0.76 -1.80
CA ASP A 32 -1.66 0.31 -2.17
C ASP A 32 -1.73 -0.84 -3.19
N GLY A 33 -0.67 -0.95 -3.99
CA GLY A 33 -0.50 -2.08 -4.89
C GLY A 33 -0.23 -3.36 -4.11
N VAL A 34 -0.97 -4.42 -4.43
CA VAL A 34 -0.81 -5.75 -3.84
C VAL A 34 -0.38 -6.74 -4.91
N LEU A 35 0.74 -7.42 -4.67
CA LEU A 35 1.23 -8.56 -5.45
C LEU A 35 1.36 -9.76 -4.52
N ILE A 36 0.91 -10.93 -4.98
CA ILE A 36 1.13 -12.21 -4.31
C ILE A 36 1.95 -13.08 -5.25
N LEU A 37 3.07 -13.58 -4.75
CA LEU A 37 4.01 -14.42 -5.49
C LEU A 37 4.16 -15.78 -4.82
N ASN A 38 4.40 -16.82 -5.60
CA ASN A 38 4.88 -18.08 -5.04
C ASN A 38 6.39 -18.01 -4.74
N THR A 39 6.94 -19.06 -4.11
CA THR A 39 8.37 -19.14 -3.77
C THR A 39 9.28 -19.19 -4.99
N GLN A 40 8.75 -19.58 -6.15
CA GLN A 40 9.42 -19.58 -7.45
C GLN A 40 9.48 -18.17 -8.07
N GLY A 41 8.75 -17.20 -7.52
CA GLY A 41 8.69 -15.82 -8.02
C GLY A 41 7.65 -15.58 -9.11
N GLU A 42 6.76 -16.54 -9.33
CA GLU A 42 5.66 -16.41 -10.27
C GLU A 42 4.52 -15.62 -9.61
N LEU A 43 3.92 -14.73 -10.40
CA LEU A 43 2.83 -13.88 -9.94
C LEU A 43 1.53 -14.69 -9.85
N VAL A 44 1.03 -14.85 -8.63
CA VAL A 44 -0.23 -15.55 -8.32
C VAL A 44 -1.41 -14.58 -8.36
N HIS A 45 -1.20 -13.34 -7.89
CA HIS A 45 -2.22 -12.30 -7.91
C HIS A 45 -1.58 -10.91 -8.01
N THR A 46 -2.29 -10.00 -8.68
CA THR A 46 -2.02 -8.56 -8.67
C THR A 46 -3.35 -7.82 -8.67
N ASN A 47 -3.47 -6.80 -7.81
CA ASN A 47 -4.55 -5.83 -7.94
C ASN A 47 -4.23 -4.79 -9.03
N GLU A 48 -5.21 -3.95 -9.37
CA GLU A 48 -5.07 -2.93 -10.41
C GLU A 48 -4.01 -1.87 -10.05
N THR A 49 -3.97 -1.43 -8.78
CA THR A 49 -2.95 -0.48 -8.32
C THR A 49 -1.53 -1.00 -8.53
N ALA A 50 -1.26 -2.26 -8.18
CA ALA A 50 0.04 -2.88 -8.40
C ALA A 50 0.39 -3.03 -9.88
N ARG A 51 -0.61 -3.29 -10.73
CA ARG A 51 -0.41 -3.35 -12.19
C ARG A 51 0.07 -2.01 -12.72
N VAL A 52 -0.61 -0.92 -12.36
CA VAL A 52 -0.24 0.44 -12.75
C VAL A 52 1.17 0.79 -12.25
N PHE A 53 1.54 0.42 -11.03
CA PHE A 53 2.91 0.64 -10.54
C PHE A 53 3.95 -0.17 -11.29
N CYS A 54 3.69 -1.45 -11.54
CA CYS A 54 4.59 -2.28 -12.32
C CYS A 54 4.79 -1.75 -13.75
N GLU A 55 3.76 -1.21 -14.38
CA GLU A 55 3.86 -0.54 -15.69
C GLU A 55 4.74 0.72 -15.63
N GLN A 56 4.66 1.50 -14.55
CA GLN A 56 5.53 2.67 -14.36
C GLN A 56 6.99 2.28 -14.13
N LEU A 57 7.25 1.13 -13.49
CA LEU A 57 8.61 0.60 -13.31
C LEU A 57 9.14 -0.05 -14.58
N THR A 58 8.29 -0.61 -15.43
CA THR A 58 8.69 -1.30 -16.66
C THR A 58 7.78 -0.90 -17.84
N PRO A 59 7.95 0.32 -18.40
CA PRO A 59 7.01 0.92 -19.36
C PRO A 59 6.85 0.18 -20.70
N ASN A 60 7.59 -0.92 -20.94
CA ASN A 60 7.53 -1.71 -22.17
C ASN A 60 7.02 -3.16 -21.99
N SER A 61 6.63 -3.56 -20.78
CA SER A 61 6.11 -4.92 -20.52
C SER A 61 4.58 -4.95 -20.59
N LYS A 62 4.04 -5.22 -21.79
CA LYS A 62 2.58 -5.34 -22.02
C LYS A 62 1.91 -6.53 -21.29
N HIS A 63 2.71 -7.45 -20.73
CA HIS A 63 2.21 -8.58 -19.95
C HIS A 63 3.12 -8.83 -18.75
N LEU A 64 2.63 -8.51 -17.55
CA LEU A 64 3.27 -8.84 -16.27
C LEU A 64 3.18 -10.35 -16.01
N LYS A 65 4.00 -11.13 -16.70
CA LYS A 65 4.27 -12.53 -16.30
C LYS A 65 5.38 -12.63 -15.27
N VAL A 66 6.23 -11.59 -15.20
CA VAL A 66 7.42 -11.53 -14.34
C VAL A 66 7.41 -10.17 -13.66
N VAL A 67 7.68 -10.16 -12.35
CA VAL A 67 7.77 -8.91 -11.57
C VAL A 67 8.99 -8.08 -12.00
N PRO A 68 8.89 -6.73 -11.95
CA PRO A 68 10.03 -5.85 -12.13
C PRO A 68 11.24 -6.25 -11.27
N GLN A 69 12.45 -6.04 -11.80
CA GLN A 69 13.70 -6.50 -11.17
C GLN A 69 13.90 -5.90 -9.78
N GLU A 70 13.46 -4.67 -9.58
CA GLU A 70 13.50 -3.95 -8.30
C GLU A 70 12.68 -4.70 -7.24
N ILE A 71 11.47 -5.12 -7.59
CA ILE A 71 10.58 -5.89 -6.70
C ILE A 71 11.17 -7.28 -6.46
N TRP A 72 11.72 -7.91 -7.50
CA TRP A 72 12.33 -9.21 -7.38
C TRP A 72 13.51 -9.22 -6.39
N ARG A 73 14.37 -8.19 -6.40
CA ARG A 73 15.48 -8.07 -5.45
C ARG A 73 15.01 -8.05 -3.98
N VAL A 74 13.90 -7.36 -3.70
CA VAL A 74 13.31 -7.33 -2.36
C VAL A 74 12.77 -8.71 -1.97
N CYS A 75 12.15 -9.42 -2.91
CA CYS A 75 11.71 -10.81 -2.70
C CYS A 75 12.88 -11.77 -2.46
N GLN A 76 13.98 -11.61 -3.19
CA GLN A 76 15.20 -12.41 -2.99
C GLN A 76 15.80 -12.16 -1.60
N ALA A 77 15.92 -10.89 -1.18
CA ALA A 77 16.39 -10.57 0.16
C ALA A 77 15.53 -11.18 1.27
N LEU A 78 14.20 -11.26 1.07
CA LEU A 78 13.30 -11.94 2.00
C LEU A 78 13.57 -13.45 2.05
N LYS A 79 13.77 -14.08 0.89
CA LYS A 79 14.10 -15.51 0.80
C LYS A 79 15.42 -15.81 1.50
N ASP A 80 16.44 -14.99 1.25
CA ASP A 80 17.75 -15.14 1.87
C ASP A 80 17.65 -14.93 3.40
N SER A 81 16.78 -14.03 3.86
CA SER A 81 16.59 -13.76 5.29
C SER A 81 15.99 -14.93 6.08
N ASP A 82 15.26 -15.84 5.42
CA ASP A 82 14.67 -17.02 6.06
C ASP A 82 15.73 -18.00 6.57
N GLU A 83 16.90 -18.03 5.91
CA GLU A 83 18.05 -18.83 6.35
C GLU A 83 18.68 -18.28 7.65
N PHE A 84 18.67 -16.96 7.83
CA PHE A 84 19.33 -16.29 8.95
C PHE A 84 18.42 -16.04 10.16
N TYR A 85 17.10 -15.93 9.95
CA TYR A 85 16.13 -15.60 10.99
C TYR A 85 14.89 -16.52 10.98
N PRO A 86 15.08 -17.85 11.10
CA PRO A 86 13.95 -18.77 11.13
C PRO A 86 13.00 -18.40 12.28
N HIS A 87 11.69 -18.41 12.00
CA HIS A 87 10.59 -18.11 12.92
C HIS A 87 10.38 -16.63 13.31
N GLN A 88 11.10 -15.68 12.71
CA GLN A 88 10.78 -14.26 12.86
C GLN A 88 9.95 -13.74 11.68
N SER A 89 8.97 -12.87 11.97
CA SER A 89 8.22 -12.16 10.92
C SER A 89 9.12 -11.08 10.32
N VAL A 90 9.95 -11.46 9.34
CA VAL A 90 10.79 -10.52 8.61
C VAL A 90 9.94 -9.75 7.59
N ILE A 91 10.14 -8.43 7.56
CA ILE A 91 9.65 -7.54 6.51
C ILE A 91 10.88 -6.89 5.89
N ILE A 92 11.07 -7.10 4.58
CA ILE A 92 12.07 -6.35 3.82
C ILE A 92 11.38 -5.10 3.29
N ASP A 93 11.94 -3.94 3.62
CA ASP A 93 11.46 -2.62 3.18
C ASP A 93 12.53 -1.97 2.29
N SER A 94 12.11 -1.48 1.12
CA SER A 94 12.99 -0.83 0.15
C SER A 94 12.26 0.32 -0.53
N GLU A 95 12.97 1.41 -0.76
CA GLU A 95 12.46 2.55 -1.52
C GLU A 95 13.13 2.63 -2.88
N ILE A 96 12.33 2.84 -3.91
CA ILE A 96 12.82 3.08 -5.27
C ILE A 96 12.27 4.39 -5.80
N THR A 97 13.10 5.16 -6.47
CA THR A 97 12.68 6.39 -7.14
C THR A 97 12.76 6.20 -8.64
N THR A 98 11.66 6.41 -9.34
CA THR A 98 11.60 6.29 -10.80
C THR A 98 12.21 7.50 -11.49
N SER A 99 12.44 7.39 -12.79
CA SER A 99 12.89 8.50 -13.64
C SER A 99 12.00 9.73 -13.55
N ASN A 100 10.71 9.55 -13.24
CA ASN A 100 9.73 10.62 -13.10
C ASN A 100 9.70 11.19 -11.67
N SER A 101 10.74 10.92 -10.86
CA SER A 101 10.86 11.35 -9.47
C SER A 101 9.71 10.88 -8.57
N ILE A 102 9.03 9.78 -8.91
CA ILE A 102 8.02 9.16 -8.05
C ILE A 102 8.75 8.13 -7.18
N THR A 103 8.56 8.21 -5.87
CA THR A 103 9.17 7.29 -4.91
C THR A 103 8.14 6.25 -4.48
N PHE A 104 8.44 4.99 -4.77
CA PHE A 104 7.66 3.85 -4.32
C PHE A 104 8.34 3.17 -3.15
N ARG A 105 7.53 2.79 -2.15
CA ARG A 105 7.96 1.87 -1.11
C ARG A 105 7.53 0.46 -1.48
N ILE A 106 8.48 -0.46 -1.49
CA ILE A 106 8.27 -1.89 -1.73
C ILE A 106 8.49 -2.60 -0.41
N ARG A 107 7.48 -3.35 0.03
CA ARG A 107 7.59 -4.20 1.22
C ARG A 107 7.28 -5.64 0.86
N ALA A 108 8.20 -6.54 1.19
CA ALA A 108 7.99 -7.97 1.03
C ALA A 108 7.92 -8.65 2.40
N ARG A 109 6.96 -9.55 2.57
CA ARG A 109 6.84 -10.42 3.74
C ARG A 109 6.29 -11.78 3.37
N TRP A 110 6.56 -12.77 4.19
CA TRP A 110 5.93 -14.08 4.06
C TRP A 110 4.42 -14.00 4.34
N LEU A 111 3.65 -14.72 3.53
CA LEU A 111 2.21 -14.89 3.62
C LEU A 111 1.89 -16.38 3.73
N ASN A 112 1.62 -16.83 4.95
CA ASN A 112 1.21 -18.20 5.23
C ASN A 112 -0.30 -18.32 5.07
N LEU A 113 -0.76 -19.03 4.04
CA LEU A 113 -2.16 -19.34 3.84
C LEU A 113 -2.42 -20.77 4.27
N ARG A 114 -3.46 -21.01 5.09
CA ARG A 114 -3.80 -22.36 5.59
C ARG A 114 -4.19 -23.35 4.47
N ILE A 115 -4.42 -22.83 3.27
CA ILE A 115 -4.82 -23.59 2.07
C ILE A 115 -3.62 -24.09 1.25
N SER A 116 -2.38 -23.75 1.63
CA SER A 116 -1.16 -24.14 0.92
C SER A 116 -0.09 -24.62 1.89
N GLU A 117 0.58 -25.71 1.52
CA GLU A 117 1.77 -26.22 2.22
C GLU A 117 2.99 -25.31 2.04
N GLN A 118 3.05 -24.57 0.93
CA GLN A 118 4.12 -23.60 0.66
C GLN A 118 3.68 -22.18 0.98
N PRO A 119 4.54 -21.36 1.61
CA PRO A 119 4.25 -19.96 1.85
C PRO A 119 4.22 -19.17 0.53
N TYR A 120 3.47 -18.09 0.52
CA TYR A 120 3.53 -17.08 -0.53
C TYR A 120 4.37 -15.89 -0.06
N ILE A 121 4.79 -15.05 -0.99
CA ILE A 121 5.35 -13.74 -0.70
C ILE A 121 4.26 -12.71 -0.99
N LEU A 122 3.92 -11.92 0.02
CA LEU A 122 3.12 -10.72 -0.18
C LEU A 122 4.07 -9.56 -0.42
N VAL A 123 3.89 -8.88 -1.54
CA VAL A 123 4.54 -7.59 -1.80
C VAL A 123 3.48 -6.50 -1.81
N THR A 124 3.71 -5.46 -1.01
CA THR A 124 2.94 -4.22 -1.07
C THR A 124 3.78 -3.12 -1.68
N LEU A 125 3.18 -2.41 -2.64
CA LEU A 125 3.75 -1.29 -3.35
C LEU A 125 2.98 -0.04 -2.94
N GLU A 126 3.66 0.93 -2.36
CA GLU A 126 3.01 2.16 -1.90
C GLU A 126 3.59 3.34 -2.67
N ASP A 127 2.74 4.11 -3.36
CA ASP A 127 3.12 5.46 -3.80
C ASP A 127 3.11 6.35 -2.56
N GLN A 128 4.31 6.64 -2.05
CA GLN A 128 4.43 7.42 -0.82
C GLN A 128 3.71 8.75 -0.95
N ARG A 129 3.69 9.39 -2.13
CA ARG A 129 3.01 10.68 -2.29
C ARG A 129 1.51 10.55 -2.17
N GLN A 130 0.88 9.57 -2.82
CA GLN A 130 -0.58 9.40 -2.79
C GLN A 130 -1.08 8.95 -1.42
N SER A 131 -0.40 8.02 -0.77
CA SER A 131 -0.79 7.54 0.56
C SER A 131 -0.59 8.64 1.61
N ILE A 132 0.53 9.36 1.55
CA ILE A 132 0.77 10.54 2.39
C ILE A 132 -0.27 11.64 2.12
N HIS A 133 -0.62 11.90 0.85
CA HIS A 133 -1.59 12.92 0.49
C HIS A 133 -2.99 12.57 1.01
N SER A 134 -3.40 11.32 0.91
CA SER A 134 -4.70 10.84 1.43
C SER A 134 -4.79 10.95 2.95
N ILE A 135 -3.72 10.56 3.66
CA ILE A 135 -3.63 10.76 5.11
C ILE A 135 -3.65 12.25 5.46
N ALA A 136 -2.90 13.06 4.72
CA ALA A 136 -2.84 14.50 4.95
C ALA A 136 -4.19 15.19 4.74
N LEU A 137 -5.00 14.71 3.78
CA LEU A 137 -6.37 15.20 3.56
C LEU A 137 -7.28 14.84 4.73
N ALA A 138 -7.23 13.60 5.23
CA ALA A 138 -7.97 13.22 6.44
C ALA A 138 -7.56 14.06 7.65
N GLU A 139 -6.26 14.36 7.79
CA GLU A 139 -5.71 15.21 8.84
C GLU A 139 -6.18 16.68 8.74
N VAL A 140 -6.35 17.21 7.52
CA VAL A 140 -6.91 18.56 7.31
C VAL A 140 -8.28 18.68 7.96
N HIS A 141 -9.13 17.67 7.78
CA HIS A 141 -10.44 17.62 8.41
C HIS A 141 -10.34 17.36 9.91
N LYS A 142 -9.55 16.36 10.33
CA LYS A 142 -9.37 16.00 11.74
C LYS A 142 -8.94 17.18 12.60
N TYR A 143 -8.00 18.00 12.11
CA TYR A 143 -7.43 19.11 12.87
C TYR A 143 -8.12 20.45 12.60
N GLY A 144 -9.16 20.50 11.76
CA GLY A 144 -9.83 21.76 11.39
C GLY A 144 -8.87 22.78 10.78
N LEU A 145 -8.00 22.34 9.88
CA LEU A 145 -7.04 23.23 9.22
C LEU A 145 -7.76 24.19 8.26
N THR A 146 -7.33 25.44 8.21
CA THR A 146 -7.82 26.41 7.21
C THR A 146 -7.30 26.03 5.82
N ALA A 147 -7.91 26.56 4.76
CA ALA A 147 -7.45 26.30 3.38
C ALA A 147 -5.94 26.58 3.18
N ARG A 148 -5.42 27.68 3.74
CA ARG A 148 -3.99 28.04 3.65
C ARG A 148 -3.10 27.14 4.52
N GLU A 149 -3.59 26.68 5.66
CA GLU A 149 -2.87 25.70 6.46
C GLU A 149 -2.86 24.33 5.78
N ALA A 150 -3.95 23.95 5.11
CA ALA A 150 -4.05 22.71 4.35
C ALA A 150 -3.06 22.68 3.18
N GLU A 151 -2.93 23.75 2.39
CA GLU A 151 -1.92 23.87 1.33
C GLU A 151 -0.49 23.63 1.86
N VAL A 152 -0.13 24.30 2.97
CA VAL A 152 1.18 24.12 3.62
C VAL A 152 1.33 22.71 4.18
N TRP A 153 0.27 22.14 4.77
CA TRP A 153 0.28 20.80 5.37
C TRP A 153 0.49 19.71 4.34
N LEU A 154 -0.25 19.74 3.22
CA LEU A 154 -0.15 18.77 2.14
C LEU A 154 1.27 18.70 1.57
N LEU A 155 1.87 19.86 1.25
CA LEU A 155 3.25 19.94 0.75
C LEU A 155 4.26 19.47 1.79
N ARG A 156 4.06 19.83 3.06
CA ARG A 156 4.96 19.40 4.13
C ARG A 156 4.93 17.88 4.32
N ARG A 157 3.76 17.26 4.17
CA ARG A 157 3.55 15.82 4.31
C ARG A 157 4.30 15.05 3.24
N VAL A 158 4.39 15.56 2.01
CA VAL A 158 5.22 14.98 0.93
C VAL A 158 6.69 15.45 0.97
N ASN A 159 7.20 15.76 2.16
CA ASN A 159 8.61 16.10 2.47
C ASN A 159 9.18 17.40 1.89
N TYR A 160 8.37 18.33 1.39
CA TYR A 160 8.89 19.64 0.99
C TYR A 160 9.50 20.37 2.21
N SER A 161 10.64 21.02 1.98
CA SER A 161 11.27 21.91 2.95
C SER A 161 10.49 23.22 3.05
N TYR A 162 10.68 23.97 4.14
CA TYR A 162 9.98 25.25 4.30
C TYR A 162 10.34 26.27 3.21
N LYS A 163 11.53 26.16 2.61
CA LYS A 163 11.94 27.01 1.49
C LYS A 163 11.21 26.62 0.22
N GLU A 164 11.11 25.33 -0.08
CA GLU A 164 10.36 24.83 -1.25
C GLU A 164 8.87 25.16 -1.14
N ILE A 165 8.26 25.00 0.04
CA ILE A 165 6.87 25.39 0.28
C ILE A 165 6.67 26.90 0.07
N ALA A 166 7.60 27.72 0.56
CA ALA A 166 7.53 29.17 0.39
C ALA A 166 7.55 29.56 -1.09
N THR A 167 8.43 28.93 -1.88
CA THR A 167 8.50 29.10 -3.33
C THR A 167 7.21 28.62 -4.01
N GLU A 168 6.75 27.41 -3.70
CA GLU A 168 5.58 26.77 -4.33
C GLU A 168 4.28 27.58 -4.10
N LEU A 169 4.10 28.09 -2.88
CA LEU A 169 2.89 28.83 -2.50
C LEU A 169 3.04 30.35 -2.71
N PHE A 170 4.16 30.81 -3.25
CA PHE A 170 4.47 32.24 -3.43
C PHE A 170 4.31 33.07 -2.13
N VAL A 171 4.79 32.51 -1.01
CA VAL A 171 4.76 33.15 0.32
C VAL A 171 6.17 33.27 0.90
N THR A 172 6.32 34.04 1.97
CA THR A 172 7.61 34.11 2.67
C THR A 172 7.86 32.87 3.54
N LEU A 173 9.14 32.55 3.76
CA LEU A 173 9.55 31.52 4.71
C LEU A 173 8.95 31.72 6.12
N ASN A 174 8.78 32.97 6.55
CA ASN A 174 8.18 33.30 7.84
C ASN A 174 6.69 32.97 7.88
N THR A 175 5.98 33.16 6.76
CA THR A 175 4.58 32.76 6.61
C THR A 175 4.42 31.24 6.75
N VAL A 176 5.29 30.46 6.09
CA VAL A 176 5.29 28.99 6.22
C VAL A 176 5.52 28.57 7.68
N LYS A 177 6.53 29.15 8.35
CA LYS A 177 6.80 28.88 9.77
C LYS A 177 5.59 29.20 10.67
N LYS A 178 4.90 30.32 10.39
CA LYS A 178 3.68 30.72 11.12
C LYS A 178 2.56 29.70 10.93
N HIS A 179 2.27 29.29 9.70
CA HIS A 179 1.27 28.24 9.44
C HIS A 179 1.63 26.92 10.12
N MET A 180 2.89 26.49 10.05
CA MET A 180 3.35 25.27 10.73
C MET A 180 3.18 25.33 12.26
N LYS A 181 3.39 26.51 12.87
CA LYS A 181 3.14 26.70 14.31
C LYS A 181 1.65 26.56 14.65
N ASN A 182 0.77 27.18 13.85
CA ASN A 182 -0.67 27.09 14.05
C ASN A 182 -1.18 25.65 13.88
N ILE A 183 -0.71 24.94 12.84
CA ILE A 183 -1.07 23.54 12.60
C ILE A 183 -0.72 22.68 13.82
N ARG A 184 0.51 22.80 14.36
CA ARG A 184 0.93 22.06 15.56
C ARG A 184 0.05 22.34 16.78
N ALA A 185 -0.37 23.60 16.97
CA ALA A 185 -1.29 23.96 18.06
C ALA A 185 -2.65 23.28 17.90
N LYS A 186 -3.20 23.24 16.66
CA LYS A 186 -4.47 22.55 16.37
C LYS A 186 -4.38 21.04 16.56
N GLN A 187 -3.26 20.42 16.20
CA GLN A 187 -3.01 19.00 16.45
C GLN A 187 -3.01 18.68 17.95
N GLN A 188 -2.35 19.50 18.76
CA GLN A 188 -2.34 19.33 20.22
C GLN A 188 -3.73 19.46 20.82
N MET A 189 -4.52 20.44 20.38
CA MET A 189 -5.90 20.60 20.84
C MET A 189 -6.77 19.39 20.49
N ALA A 190 -6.67 18.87 19.26
CA ALA A 190 -7.42 17.68 18.85
C ALA A 190 -7.08 16.44 19.70
N MET A 191 -5.79 16.25 20.00
CA MET A 191 -5.33 15.14 20.87
C MET A 191 -5.89 15.26 22.30
N MET A 192 -5.84 16.46 22.88
CA MET A 192 -6.41 16.72 24.22
C MET A 192 -7.93 16.48 24.25
N MET A 193 -8.65 16.83 23.18
CA MET A 193 -10.10 16.58 23.09
C MET A 193 -10.43 15.09 22.98
N GLU A 194 -9.62 14.30 22.27
CA GLU A 194 -9.77 12.84 22.19
C GLU A 194 -9.51 12.18 23.55
N GLU A 195 -8.49 12.61 24.29
CA GLU A 195 -8.20 12.11 25.65
C GLU A 195 -9.29 12.44 26.67
N MET A 196 -9.96 13.59 26.53
CA MET A 196 -11.09 13.96 27.39
C MET A 196 -12.39 13.21 27.06
N ALA A 197 -12.49 12.62 25.87
CA ALA A 197 -13.66 11.89 25.40
C ALA A 197 -13.59 10.37 25.60
N ALA A 198 -12.41 9.85 25.98
CA ALA A 198 -12.14 8.44 26.27
C ALA A 198 -12.29 8.13 27.77
#